data_AF-A0A5S3QJP2-F1
#
_entry.id   AF-A0A5S3QJP2-F1
#
_cell.length_a   1.000
_cell.length_b   1.000
_cell.length_c   1.000
_cell.angle_alpha   90.00
_cell.angle_beta   90.00
_cell.angle_gamma   90.00
#
_symmetry.space_group_name_H-M   'P 1'
#
loop_
_entity.id
_entity.type
_entity.pdbx_description
1 polymer ?
#
loop_
_entity_poly.entity_id
_entity_poly.type
_entity_poly.pdbx_seq_one_letter_code
_entity_poly.pdbx_strand_id
1 'polypeptide(L)'
;MSNNLKEFHLWIPLLLMGINVISVGFMVEELIDASPPNYGAPLLFLTPIFGLISLSYISHYATKKNTLLIWLLQGLNCFFTIFPLIVLIIFTLIMI
;
A
#
# COMPACT_ATOMS: atom_id res chain seq x y z
N MET A 1 32.59 -3.32 3.07
CA MET A 1 31.13 -3.11 2.91
C MET A 1 30.90 -2.75 1.45
N SER A 2 30.37 -3.66 0.65
CA SER A 2 30.18 -3.44 -0.79
C SER A 2 29.01 -2.47 -1.01
N ASN A 3 29.32 -1.23 -1.41
CA ASN A 3 28.33 -0.21 -1.76
C ASN A 3 27.77 -0.50 -3.16
N ASN A 4 27.05 -1.61 -3.32
CA ASN A 4 26.19 -1.82 -4.47
C ASN A 4 24.86 -1.10 -4.22
N LEU A 5 24.86 0.24 -4.27
CA LEU A 5 23.64 1.01 -4.32
C LEU A 5 22.98 0.72 -5.68
N LYS A 6 22.07 -0.26 -5.71
CA LYS A 6 21.24 -0.55 -6.89
C LYS A 6 20.55 0.74 -7.33
N GLU A 7 20.45 0.95 -8.64
CA GLU A 7 19.79 2.13 -9.19
C GLU A 7 18.31 2.18 -8.76
N PHE A 8 17.80 3.38 -8.48
CA PHE A 8 16.39 3.58 -8.18
C PHE A 8 15.55 3.38 -9.44
N HIS A 9 14.66 2.39 -9.39
CA HIS A 9 13.74 2.04 -10.46
C HIS A 9 12.33 2.48 -10.11
N LEU A 10 11.88 3.62 -10.67
CA LEU A 10 10.56 4.22 -10.39
C LEU A 10 9.38 3.28 -10.72
N TRP A 11 9.55 2.34 -11.64
CA TRP A 11 8.50 1.38 -12.01
C TRP A 11 8.13 0.44 -10.86
N ILE A 12 9.04 0.16 -9.93
CA ILE A 12 8.77 -0.71 -8.77
C ILE A 12 7.70 -0.09 -7.85
N PRO A 13 7.88 1.14 -7.30
CA PRO A 13 6.85 1.76 -6.47
C PRO A 13 5.56 2.06 -7.25
N LEU A 14 5.62 2.31 -8.57
CA LEU A 14 4.43 2.48 -9.41
C LEU A 14 3.63 1.17 -9.54
N LEU A 15 4.30 0.04 -9.77
CA LEU A 15 3.65 -1.27 -9.88
C LEU A 15 3.01 -1.66 -8.55
N LEU A 16 3.73 -1.47 -7.44
CA LEU A 16 3.19 -1.71 -6.09
C LEU A 16 1.99 -0.79 -5.80
N MET A 17 2.03 0.46 -6.25
CA MET A 17 0.90 1.36 -6.12
C MET A 17 -0.32 0.89 -6.93
N GLY A 18 -0.12 0.41 -8.16
CA GLY A 18 -1.19 -0.16 -8.97
C GLY A 18 -1.87 -1.35 -8.29
N ILE A 19 -1.07 -2.26 -7.70
CA ILE A 19 -1.60 -3.38 -6.91
C ILE A 19 -2.41 -2.87 -5.71
N ASN A 20 -1.89 -1.89 -4.96
CA ASN A 20 -2.59 -1.31 -3.82
C ASN A 20 -3.92 -0.63 -4.19
N VAL A 21 -3.98 0.07 -5.34
CA VAL A 21 -5.22 0.68 -5.84
C VAL A 21 -6.28 -0.40 -6.13
N ILE A 22 -5.88 -1.48 -6.79
CA ILE A 22 -6.80 -2.60 -7.11
C ILE A 22 -7.30 -3.25 -5.81
N SER A 23 -6.40 -3.54 -4.86
CA SER A 23 -6.77 -4.13 -3.56
C SER A 23 -7.71 -3.23 -2.75
N VAL A 24 -7.47 -1.92 -2.72
CA VAL A 24 -8.38 -0.96 -2.07
C VAL A 24 -9.72 -0.89 -2.79
N GLY A 25 -9.74 -1.00 -4.12
CA GLY A 25 -10.97 -1.08 -4.90
C GLY A 25 -11.89 -2.22 -4.43
N PHE A 26 -11.35 -3.44 -4.35
CA PHE A 26 -12.07 -4.60 -3.80
C PHE A 26 -12.51 -4.39 -2.36
N MET A 27 -11.66 -3.79 -1.54
CA MET A 27 -11.98 -3.50 -0.14
C MET A 27 -13.14 -2.49 0.00
N VAL A 28 -13.19 -1.46 -0.85
CA VAL A 28 -14.30 -0.49 -0.87
C VAL A 28 -15.57 -1.14 -1.38
N GLU A 29 -15.49 -2.00 -2.40
CA GLU A 29 -16.62 -2.79 -2.88
C GLU A 29 -17.24 -3.61 -1.73
N GLU A 30 -16.42 -4.30 -0.95
CA GLU A 30 -16.88 -5.14 0.18
C GLU A 30 -17.43 -4.32 1.36
N LEU A 31 -16.96 -3.07 1.53
CA LEU A 31 -17.51 -2.14 2.51
C LEU A 31 -18.89 -1.60 2.09
N ILE A 32 -19.12 -1.46 0.78
CA ILE A 32 -20.39 -0.95 0.23
C ILE A 32 -21.41 -2.09 0.11
N ASP A 33 -20.98 -3.24 -0.38
CA ASP A 33 -21.78 -4.43 -0.60
C ASP A 33 -21.32 -5.55 0.34
N ALA A 34 -21.89 -5.56 1.55
CA ALA A 34 -21.61 -6.57 2.57
C ALA A 34 -22.34 -7.91 2.29
N SER A 35 -22.78 -8.15 1.05
CA SER A 35 -23.45 -9.40 0.69
C SER A 35 -22.41 -10.52 0.44
N PRO A 36 -22.66 -11.75 0.91
CA PRO A 36 -21.75 -12.85 0.64
C PRO A 36 -21.67 -13.17 -0.87
N PRO A 37 -20.48 -13.54 -1.40
CA PRO A 37 -19.25 -13.89 -0.68
C PRO A 37 -18.27 -12.72 -0.51
N ASN A 38 -17.67 -12.59 0.69
CA ASN A 38 -16.60 -11.61 0.93
C ASN A 38 -15.25 -12.10 0.37
N TYR A 39 -14.82 -11.56 -0.76
CA TYR A 39 -13.56 -11.83 -1.44
C TYR A 39 -12.43 -10.87 -1.03
N GLY A 40 -12.73 -9.80 -0.30
CA GLY A 40 -11.76 -8.74 0.04
C GLY A 40 -10.84 -9.07 1.22
N ALA A 41 -11.21 -10.02 2.07
CA ALA A 41 -10.52 -10.28 3.35
C ALA A 41 -9.03 -10.64 3.20
N PRO A 42 -8.58 -11.49 2.26
CA PRO A 42 -7.16 -11.81 2.12
C PRO A 42 -6.33 -10.63 1.60
N LEU A 43 -6.91 -9.83 0.70
CA LEU A 43 -6.24 -8.68 0.08
C LEU A 43 -6.07 -7.52 1.06
N LEU A 44 -7.03 -7.33 1.97
CA LEU A 44 -6.96 -6.38 3.10
C LEU A 44 -5.67 -6.52 3.92
N PHE A 45 -5.21 -7.76 4.17
CA PHE A 45 -3.97 -8.02 4.93
C PHE A 45 -2.70 -7.72 4.13
N LEU A 46 -2.74 -7.86 2.80
CA LEU A 46 -1.55 -7.72 1.93
C LEU A 46 -1.29 -6.26 1.53
N THR A 47 -2.35 -5.45 1.39
CA THR A 47 -2.26 -4.03 1.02
C THR A 47 -1.28 -3.22 1.89
N PRO A 48 -1.32 -3.30 3.24
CA PRO A 48 -0.35 -2.58 4.07
C PRO A 48 1.08 -3.10 3.93
N ILE A 49 1.27 -4.39 3.63
CA ILE A 49 2.59 -4.97 3.39
C ILE A 49 3.19 -4.38 2.11
N PHE A 50 2.42 -4.30 1.02
CA PHE A 50 2.89 -3.69 -0.23
C PHE A 50 3.18 -2.20 -0.08
N GLY A 51 2.36 -1.46 0.68
CA GLY A 51 2.61 -0.07 1.03
C GLY A 51 3.94 0.12 1.77
N LEU A 52 4.22 -0.72 2.78
CA LEU A 52 5.48 -0.71 3.54
C LEU A 52 6.70 -1.08 2.71
N ILE A 53 6.59 -2.09 1.84
CA ILE A 53 7.67 -2.48 0.92
C ILE A 53 7.98 -1.31 -0.03
N SER A 54 6.96 -0.66 -0.57
CA SER A 54 7.10 0.48 -1.46
C SER A 54 7.74 1.69 -0.76
N LEU A 55 7.30 2.00 0.46
CA LEU A 55 7.90 3.06 1.30
C LEU A 55 9.37 2.77 1.63
N SER A 56 9.67 1.54 2.00
CA SER A 56 11.03 1.11 2.33
C SER A 56 11.94 1.17 1.11
N TYR A 57 11.44 0.76 -0.06
CA TYR A 57 12.15 0.89 -1.33
C TYR A 57 12.45 2.36 -1.66
N ILE A 58 11.45 3.23 -1.61
CA ILE A 58 11.65 4.65 -1.89
C ILE A 58 12.62 5.27 -0.88
N SER A 59 12.48 4.99 0.42
CA SER A 59 13.34 5.54 1.47
C SER A 59 14.81 5.11 1.31
N HIS A 60 15.04 3.86 0.95
CA HIS A 60 16.40 3.32 0.79
C HIS A 60 17.13 3.88 -0.44
N TYR A 61 16.42 4.10 -1.55
CA TYR A 61 17.03 4.42 -2.84
C TYR A 61 16.85 5.89 -3.28
N ALA A 62 15.89 6.64 -2.73
CA ALA A 62 15.57 8.00 -3.16
C ALA A 62 16.33 9.10 -2.39
N THR A 63 17.47 8.77 -1.75
CA THR A 63 18.20 9.60 -0.77
C THR A 63 18.59 11.02 -1.24
N LYS A 64 18.43 11.37 -2.53
CA LYS A 64 18.66 12.72 -3.06
C LYS A 64 17.68 13.18 -4.17
N LYS A 65 16.67 12.40 -4.54
CA LYS A 65 15.73 12.77 -5.61
C LYS A 65 14.46 13.35 -4.99
N ASN A 66 14.46 14.67 -4.78
CA ASN A 66 13.32 15.38 -4.21
C ASN A 66 12.35 15.81 -5.32
N THR A 67 11.73 14.85 -5.98
CA THR A 67 10.74 15.10 -7.05
C THR A 67 9.33 15.02 -6.47
N LEU A 68 8.44 15.93 -6.88
CA LEU A 68 7.03 15.94 -6.46
C LEU A 68 6.37 14.56 -6.60
N LEU A 69 6.70 13.81 -7.66
CA LEU A 69 6.23 12.45 -7.89
C LEU A 69 6.61 11.46 -6.78
N ILE A 70 7.85 11.53 -6.27
CA ILE A 70 8.32 10.65 -5.19
C ILE A 70 7.57 10.97 -3.90
N TRP A 71 7.32 12.25 -3.64
CA TRP A 71 6.55 12.69 -2.48
C TRP A 71 5.09 12.22 -2.55
N LEU A 72 4.45 12.34 -3.72
CA LEU A 72 3.11 11.78 -3.96
C LEU A 72 3.09 10.25 -3.79
N LEU A 73 4.08 9.53 -4.32
CA LEU A 73 4.19 8.08 -4.15
C LEU A 73 4.35 7.70 -2.67
N GLN A 74 5.14 8.43 -1.90
CA GLN A 74 5.27 8.19 -0.46
C GLN A 74 3.95 8.46 0.28
N GLY A 75 3.28 9.57 -0.02
CA GLY A 75 1.98 9.91 0.57
C GLY A 75 0.92 8.85 0.26
N LEU A 76 0.83 8.41 -0.99
CA LEU A 76 -0.11 7.36 -1.41
C LEU A 76 0.21 6.01 -0.78
N ASN A 77 1.48 5.59 -0.74
CA ASN A 77 1.82 4.33 -0.06
C ASN A 77 1.57 4.39 1.45
N CYS A 78 1.74 5.55 2.08
CA CYS A 78 1.34 5.78 3.47
C CYS A 78 -0.17 5.61 3.65
N PHE A 79 -0.97 6.23 2.79
CA PHE A 79 -2.43 6.03 2.76
C PHE A 79 -2.80 4.56 2.59
N PHE A 80 -2.22 3.86 1.62
CA PHE A 80 -2.46 2.43 1.38
C PHE A 80 -1.99 1.53 2.51
N THR A 81 -1.14 2.02 3.41
CA THR A 81 -0.74 1.31 4.62
C THR A 81 -1.73 1.54 5.76
N ILE A 82 -2.10 2.80 5.99
CA ILE A 82 -2.92 3.20 7.14
C ILE A 82 -4.39 2.85 6.93
N PHE A 83 -4.94 3.11 5.75
CA PHE A 83 -6.37 2.97 5.48
C PHE A 83 -6.90 1.53 5.66
N PRO A 84 -6.28 0.48 5.07
CA PRO A 84 -6.72 -0.89 5.30
C PRO A 84 -6.61 -1.32 6.76
N LEU A 85 -5.61 -0.79 7.48
CA LEU A 85 -5.34 -1.11 8.88
C LEU A 85 -6.43 -0.50 9.79
N ILE A 86 -6.87 0.73 9.51
CA ILE A 86 -8.02 1.35 10.18
C ILE A 86 -9.29 0.53 9.95
N VAL A 87 -9.57 0.17 8.70
CA VAL A 87 -10.78 -0.61 8.37
C VAL A 87 -10.77 -1.96 9.05
N LEU A 88 -9.62 -2.64 9.10
CA LEU A 88 -9.47 -3.91 9.81
C LEU A 88 -9.76 -3.76 11.32
N ILE A 89 -9.26 -2.71 11.96
CA ILE A 89 -9.53 -2.41 13.37
C ILE A 89 -11.03 -2.19 13.59
N ILE A 90 -11.67 -1.37 12.75
CA ILE A 90 -13.11 -1.06 12.86
C ILE A 90 -13.95 -2.34 12.69
N PHE A 91 -13.67 -3.15 11.66
CA PHE A 91 -14.36 -4.43 11.46
C PHE A 91 -14.21 -5.35 12.67
N THR A 92 -12.99 -5.46 13.21
CA THR A 92 -12.73 -6.31 14.39
C THR A 92 -13.49 -5.81 15.60
N LEU A 93 -13.58 -4.49 15.83
CA LEU A 93 -14.33 -3.90 16.94
C LEU A 93 -15.85 -4.06 16.82
N ILE A 94 -16.39 -4.06 15.60
CA ILE A 94 -17.82 -4.24 15.36
C ILE A 94 -18.23 -5.72 15.49
N MET A 95 -17.33 -6.65 15.15
CA MET A 95 -17.58 -8.09 15.17
C MET A 95 -17.30 -8.75 16.53
N ILE A 96 -16.70 -8.02 17.48
CA ILE A 96 -16.52 -8.41 18.89
C ILE A 96 -17.72 -7.94 19.70
#